data_AF-A0A2W6F049-F1
#
_entry.id   AF-A0A2W6F049-F1
#
_cell.length_a   1.000
_cell.length_b   1.000
_cell.length_c   1.000
_cell.angle_alpha   90.00
_cell.angle_beta   90.00
_cell.angle_gamma   90.00
#
_symmetry.space_group_name_H-M   'P 1'
#
loop_
_entity.id
_entity.type
_entity.pdbx_description
1 polymer ?
#
loop_
_entity_poly.entity_id
_entity_poly.type
_entity_poly.pdbx_seq_one_letter_code
_entity_poly.pdbx_strand_id
1 'polypeptide(L)'
;MIGTVHRIGARAEKKVTEELVNEFKRVAGKETILFKVAEASLSRPDGAVRDVVFPVVTGGEGTLRDLVAEFKSSGSTYRRTVQTTLRASYTRHYRRGLIRLLGVLAFRSSNTHRPVVEALAVIVRHANDCGTYYPLGEDVPAHRGVSGDWADVVYRTDTRGRRRVVRMAYEVATFQALRDALKCKDIWVTGADRWRNPDEDLPADFESRRTEHYRELRKPLDPAAFIDELRDELRSELGLEQQPTGQWR
;
A
#
# COMPACT_ATOMS: atom_id res chain seq x y z
N MET A 1 -2.94 -24.74 -31.36
CA MET A 1 -4.09 -24.35 -30.51
C MET A 1 -3.65 -24.06 -29.06
N ILE A 2 -2.81 -23.04 -28.85
CA ILE A 2 -2.31 -22.60 -27.51
C ILE A 2 -2.51 -21.07 -27.31
N GLY A 3 -3.01 -20.34 -28.33
CA GLY A 3 -3.07 -18.87 -28.32
C GLY A 3 -4.29 -18.23 -27.65
N THR A 4 -5.31 -19.02 -27.29
CA THR A 4 -6.61 -18.48 -26.81
C THR A 4 -6.76 -18.56 -25.29
N VAL A 5 -6.07 -19.50 -24.63
CA VAL A 5 -6.14 -19.70 -23.17
C VAL A 5 -5.25 -18.69 -22.43
N HIS A 6 -4.11 -18.31 -22.99
CA HIS A 6 -3.20 -17.32 -22.38
C HIS A 6 -3.75 -15.89 -22.39
N ARG A 7 -4.64 -15.57 -23.32
CA ARG A 7 -5.24 -14.22 -23.44
C ARG A 7 -6.42 -13.99 -22.48
N ILE A 8 -7.05 -15.07 -22.00
CA ILE A 8 -8.17 -15.01 -21.06
C ILE A 8 -7.63 -14.93 -19.61
N GLY A 9 -6.56 -15.67 -19.29
CA GLY A 9 -5.91 -15.63 -17.97
C GLY A 9 -5.27 -14.29 -17.62
N ALA A 10 -4.46 -13.71 -18.53
CA ALA A 10 -3.76 -12.44 -18.28
C ALA A 10 -4.71 -11.23 -18.17
N ARG A 11 -5.87 -11.27 -18.84
CA ARG A 11 -6.88 -10.20 -18.78
C ARG A 11 -7.71 -10.27 -17.51
N ALA A 12 -8.00 -11.48 -17.01
CA ALA A 12 -8.65 -11.70 -15.72
C ALA A 12 -7.74 -11.30 -14.56
N GLU A 13 -6.45 -11.62 -14.61
CA GLU A 13 -5.48 -11.23 -13.56
C GLU A 13 -5.27 -9.72 -13.46
N LYS A 14 -5.14 -9.03 -14.60
CA LYS A 14 -5.00 -7.56 -14.61
C LYS A 14 -6.27 -6.86 -14.12
N LYS A 15 -7.44 -7.34 -14.56
CA LYS A 15 -8.75 -6.80 -14.16
C LYS A 15 -9.04 -7.01 -12.67
N VAL A 16 -8.74 -8.18 -12.12
CA VAL A 16 -8.92 -8.45 -10.68
C VAL A 16 -7.95 -7.60 -9.85
N THR A 17 -6.70 -7.42 -10.28
CA THR A 17 -5.73 -6.59 -9.54
C THR A 17 -6.10 -5.11 -9.57
N GLU A 18 -6.59 -4.60 -10.70
CA GLU A 18 -7.11 -3.23 -10.83
C GLU A 18 -8.45 -3.05 -10.11
N GLU A 19 -9.36 -4.03 -10.15
CA GLU A 19 -10.61 -4.02 -9.37
C GLU A 19 -10.31 -4.07 -7.87
N LEU A 20 -9.36 -4.87 -7.40
CA LEU A 20 -8.96 -4.94 -5.99
C LEU A 20 -8.37 -3.63 -5.46
N VAL A 21 -7.53 -2.95 -6.26
CA VAL A 21 -6.95 -1.65 -5.90
C VAL A 21 -7.99 -0.55 -6.00
N ASN A 22 -8.85 -0.59 -7.01
CA ASN A 22 -9.92 0.39 -7.18
C ASN A 22 -11.00 0.23 -6.12
N GLU A 23 -11.37 -0.99 -5.72
CA GLU A 23 -12.37 -1.25 -4.69
C GLU A 23 -11.87 -0.89 -3.28
N PHE A 24 -10.55 -0.88 -3.08
CA PHE A 24 -9.88 -0.26 -1.91
C PHE A 24 -9.92 1.27 -1.95
N LYS A 25 -9.80 1.88 -3.13
CA LYS A 25 -10.03 3.33 -3.32
C LYS A 25 -11.53 3.68 -3.26
N ARG A 26 -12.41 2.70 -3.50
CA ARG A 26 -13.87 2.84 -3.61
C ARG A 26 -14.57 2.73 -2.27
N VAL A 27 -14.07 3.41 -1.23
CA VAL A 27 -14.96 3.98 -0.21
C VAL A 27 -15.60 5.24 -0.81
N ALA A 28 -16.27 5.02 -1.96
CA ALA A 28 -16.69 6.02 -2.93
C ALA A 28 -17.97 6.72 -2.47
N GLY A 29 -17.75 7.76 -1.69
CA GLY A 29 -18.76 8.68 -1.17
C GLY A 29 -18.14 9.65 -0.18
N LYS A 30 -17.09 9.21 0.54
CA LYS A 30 -16.33 10.04 1.48
C LYS A 30 -15.41 11.02 0.76
N GLU A 31 -14.79 10.62 -0.35
CA GLU A 31 -13.97 11.50 -1.18
C GLU A 31 -14.78 12.68 -1.74
N THR A 32 -16.01 12.45 -2.19
CA THR A 32 -16.89 13.52 -2.67
C THR A 32 -17.29 14.49 -1.56
N ILE A 33 -17.54 14.00 -0.35
CA ILE A 33 -17.83 14.86 0.81
C ILE A 33 -16.58 15.67 1.20
N LEU A 34 -15.41 15.03 1.28
CA LEU A 34 -14.14 15.70 1.59
C LEU A 34 -13.79 16.78 0.57
N PHE A 35 -14.00 16.49 -0.73
CA PHE A 35 -13.78 17.45 -1.81
C PHE A 35 -14.68 18.68 -1.67
N LYS A 36 -15.98 18.47 -1.46
CA LYS A 36 -16.95 19.58 -1.26
C LYS A 36 -16.64 20.42 -0.01
N VAL A 37 -16.23 19.77 1.08
CA VAL A 37 -15.86 20.46 2.32
C VAL A 37 -14.58 21.28 2.12
N ALA A 38 -13.58 20.73 1.44
CA ALA A 38 -12.33 21.45 1.14
C ALA A 38 -12.58 22.66 0.23
N GLU A 39 -13.37 22.48 -0.84
CA GLU A 39 -13.75 23.55 -1.76
C GLU A 39 -14.54 24.68 -1.05
N ALA A 40 -15.50 24.33 -0.21
CA ALA A 40 -16.25 25.31 0.59
C ALA A 40 -15.35 26.06 1.59
N SER A 41 -14.41 25.36 2.22
CA SER A 41 -13.47 25.96 3.18
C SER A 41 -12.48 26.90 2.51
N LEU A 42 -12.04 26.60 1.27
CA LEU A 42 -11.14 27.47 0.51
C LEU A 42 -11.85 28.69 -0.08
N SER A 43 -13.11 28.54 -0.50
CA SER A 43 -13.88 29.64 -1.08
C SER A 43 -14.37 30.66 -0.04
N ARG A 44 -14.60 30.23 1.21
CA ARG A 44 -15.00 31.10 2.33
C ARG A 44 -14.25 30.73 3.61
N PRO A 45 -12.95 31.08 3.72
CA PRO A 45 -12.09 30.63 4.82
C PRO A 45 -12.51 31.16 6.19
N ASP A 46 -13.03 32.40 6.26
CA ASP A 46 -13.45 33.03 7.51
C ASP A 46 -14.95 32.82 7.84
N GLY A 47 -15.67 32.09 6.98
CA GLY A 47 -17.10 31.86 7.17
C GLY A 47 -17.38 30.83 8.26
N ALA A 48 -18.47 31.02 9.01
CA ALA A 48 -18.85 30.06 10.03
C ALA A 48 -19.17 28.69 9.40
N VAL A 49 -18.70 27.61 10.03
CA VAL A 49 -18.85 26.22 9.56
C VAL A 49 -20.32 25.86 9.26
N ARG A 50 -21.26 26.40 10.03
CA ARG A 50 -22.69 26.20 9.84
C ARG A 50 -23.21 26.73 8.51
N ASP A 51 -22.63 27.82 8.04
CA ASP A 51 -23.08 28.56 6.87
C ASP A 51 -22.28 28.19 5.60
N VAL A 52 -21.08 27.61 5.79
CA VAL A 52 -20.17 27.24 4.70
C VAL A 52 -20.14 25.74 4.46
N VAL A 53 -19.95 24.94 5.51
CA VAL A 53 -19.64 23.50 5.39
C VAL A 53 -20.90 22.64 5.42
N PHE A 54 -21.88 22.97 6.26
CA PHE A 54 -23.10 22.14 6.36
C PHE A 54 -23.95 22.15 5.09
N PRO A 55 -24.17 23.29 4.40
CA PRO A 55 -25.03 23.30 3.22
C PRO A 55 -24.47 22.53 2.02
N VAL A 56 -23.14 22.38 1.92
CA VAL A 56 -22.49 21.70 0.79
C VAL A 56 -22.48 20.17 0.93
N VAL A 57 -22.72 19.65 2.13
CA VAL A 57 -22.78 18.21 2.39
C VAL A 57 -24.21 17.71 2.16
N THR A 58 -24.38 16.68 1.34
CA THR A 58 -25.68 16.03 1.13
C THR A 58 -26.19 15.47 2.45
N GLY A 59 -27.34 15.95 2.95
CA GLY A 59 -27.88 15.60 4.28
C GLY A 59 -27.36 16.46 5.44
N GLY A 60 -26.53 17.45 5.15
CA GLY A 60 -26.14 18.53 6.06
C GLY A 60 -25.32 18.09 7.27
N GLU A 61 -25.53 18.77 8.40
CA GLU A 61 -24.88 18.46 9.68
C GLU A 61 -25.19 17.03 10.16
N GLY A 62 -26.37 16.50 9.84
CA GLY A 62 -26.77 15.13 10.18
C GLY A 62 -25.79 14.10 9.61
N THR A 63 -25.46 14.21 8.32
CA THR A 63 -24.50 13.34 7.65
C THR A 63 -23.08 13.46 8.22
N LEU A 64 -22.65 14.66 8.64
CA LEU A 64 -21.36 14.83 9.32
C LEU A 64 -21.36 14.21 10.72
N ARG A 65 -22.46 14.33 11.47
CA ARG A 65 -22.63 13.64 12.77
C ARG A 65 -22.65 12.13 12.61
N ASP A 66 -23.33 11.63 11.59
CA ASP A 66 -23.37 10.21 11.27
C ASP A 66 -21.99 9.71 10.84
N LEU A 67 -21.21 10.48 10.08
CA LEU A 67 -19.81 10.15 9.77
C LEU A 67 -18.92 10.12 11.01
N VAL A 68 -19.09 11.05 11.95
CA VAL A 68 -18.35 11.08 13.22
C VAL A 68 -18.78 9.92 14.13
N ALA A 69 -20.08 9.64 14.22
CA ALA A 69 -20.62 8.52 14.99
C ALA A 69 -20.20 7.18 14.36
N GLU A 70 -20.23 7.08 13.03
CA GLU A 70 -19.69 5.98 12.25
C GLU A 70 -18.20 5.84 12.59
N PHE A 71 -17.35 6.85 12.44
CA PHE A 71 -15.92 6.73 12.78
C PHE A 71 -15.68 6.28 14.22
N LYS A 72 -16.40 6.87 15.18
CA LYS A 72 -16.31 6.52 16.61
C LYS A 72 -16.83 5.12 16.94
N SER A 73 -17.74 4.56 16.12
CA SER A 73 -18.31 3.21 16.29
C SER A 73 -17.74 2.16 15.32
N SER A 74 -17.00 2.58 14.30
CA SER A 74 -16.59 1.79 13.13
C SER A 74 -15.35 0.95 13.32
N GLY A 75 -14.83 0.83 14.55
CA GLY A 75 -14.01 -0.33 14.89
C GLY A 75 -14.67 -1.65 14.48
N SER A 76 -16.01 -1.72 14.36
CA SER A 76 -16.76 -2.92 13.92
C SER A 76 -17.23 -2.92 12.45
N THR A 77 -17.68 -1.79 11.88
CA THR A 77 -18.25 -1.74 10.51
C THR A 77 -17.17 -1.69 9.44
N TYR A 78 -16.13 -0.86 9.60
CA TYR A 78 -14.93 -0.90 8.75
C TYR A 78 -14.30 -2.30 8.79
N ARG A 79 -14.16 -2.87 10.00
CA ARG A 79 -13.69 -4.24 10.23
C ARG A 79 -14.55 -5.29 9.52
N ARG A 80 -15.87 -5.14 9.49
CA ARG A 80 -16.81 -6.08 8.84
C ARG A 80 -16.81 -5.94 7.32
N THR A 81 -16.71 -4.73 6.79
CA THR A 81 -16.56 -4.48 5.35
C THR A 81 -15.22 -4.98 4.86
N VAL A 82 -14.11 -4.60 5.52
CA VAL A 82 -12.76 -5.09 5.23
C VAL A 82 -12.71 -6.62 5.30
N GLN A 83 -13.31 -7.26 6.32
CA GLN A 83 -13.35 -8.73 6.39
C GLN A 83 -14.23 -9.40 5.33
N THR A 84 -15.36 -8.80 4.97
CA THR A 84 -16.25 -9.31 3.91
C THR A 84 -15.56 -9.20 2.55
N THR A 85 -15.00 -8.02 2.24
CA THR A 85 -14.22 -7.78 1.02
C THR A 85 -12.98 -8.66 0.98
N LEU A 86 -12.21 -8.76 2.07
CA LEU A 86 -11.07 -9.69 2.19
C LEU A 86 -11.44 -11.13 1.85
N ARG A 87 -12.56 -11.63 2.40
CA ARG A 87 -13.03 -13.01 2.16
C ARG A 87 -13.48 -13.22 0.71
N ALA A 88 -14.09 -12.21 0.11
CA ALA A 88 -14.50 -12.25 -1.29
C ALA A 88 -13.30 -12.15 -2.25
N SER A 89 -12.32 -11.30 -1.93
CA SER A 89 -11.12 -11.04 -2.72
C SER A 89 -10.09 -12.17 -2.64
N TYR A 90 -9.90 -12.75 -1.46
CA TYR A 90 -8.95 -13.84 -1.23
C TYR A 90 -9.62 -15.20 -1.40
N THR A 91 -10.17 -15.43 -2.59
CA THR A 91 -10.84 -16.71 -2.90
C THR A 91 -9.87 -17.87 -2.75
N ARG A 92 -10.41 -19.05 -2.40
CA ARG A 92 -9.65 -20.29 -2.21
C ARG A 92 -8.73 -20.62 -3.39
N HIS A 93 -9.14 -20.24 -4.62
CA HIS A 93 -8.36 -20.44 -5.83
C HIS A 93 -7.12 -19.53 -5.88
N TYR A 94 -7.28 -18.22 -5.67
CA TYR A 94 -6.15 -17.27 -5.68
C TYR A 94 -5.17 -17.54 -4.55
N ARG A 95 -5.68 -17.82 -3.35
CA ARG A 95 -4.86 -18.25 -2.21
C ARG A 95 -3.96 -19.41 -2.57
N ARG A 96 -4.52 -20.47 -3.16
CA ARG A 96 -3.77 -21.69 -3.52
C ARG A 96 -2.68 -21.42 -4.55
N GLY A 97 -2.93 -20.54 -5.52
CA GLY A 97 -1.93 -20.11 -6.49
C GLY A 97 -0.78 -19.35 -5.84
N LEU A 98 -1.10 -18.35 -5.01
CA LEU A 98 -0.10 -17.53 -4.29
C LEU A 98 0.79 -18.39 -3.40
N ILE A 99 0.22 -19.27 -2.58
CA ILE A 99 0.99 -20.18 -1.72
C ILE A 99 1.98 -21.03 -2.52
N ARG A 100 1.58 -21.55 -3.68
CA ARG A 100 2.48 -22.34 -4.54
C ARG A 100 3.63 -21.50 -5.06
N LEU A 101 3.36 -20.26 -5.48
CA LEU A 101 4.41 -19.34 -5.93
C LEU A 101 5.39 -19.03 -4.79
N LEU A 102 4.89 -18.78 -3.57
CA LEU A 102 5.76 -18.54 -2.41
C LEU A 102 6.66 -19.73 -2.10
N GLY A 103 6.21 -20.96 -2.35
CA GLY A 103 7.01 -22.17 -2.13
C GLY A 103 8.13 -22.38 -3.16
N VAL A 104 8.08 -21.69 -4.31
CA VAL A 104 9.07 -21.83 -5.39
C VAL A 104 10.02 -20.63 -5.45
N LEU A 105 9.54 -19.44 -5.11
CA LEU A 105 10.31 -18.21 -5.20
C LEU A 105 11.18 -18.00 -3.95
N ALA A 106 12.47 -17.75 -4.16
CA ALA A 106 13.41 -17.42 -3.11
C ALA A 106 13.44 -15.90 -2.87
N PHE A 107 12.72 -15.44 -1.86
CA PHE A 107 12.72 -14.04 -1.44
C PHE A 107 13.93 -13.72 -0.57
N ARG A 108 14.57 -12.59 -0.83
CA ARG A 108 15.67 -12.01 -0.07
C ARG A 108 15.31 -10.57 0.29
N SER A 109 15.89 -10.05 1.36
CA SER A 109 15.61 -8.69 1.81
C SER A 109 16.84 -8.05 2.43
N SER A 110 16.86 -6.73 2.49
CA SER A 110 17.70 -6.00 3.43
C SER A 110 17.24 -6.26 4.88
N ASN A 111 18.09 -5.98 5.87
CA ASN A 111 17.82 -6.30 7.28
C ASN A 111 16.48 -5.73 7.79
N THR A 112 16.05 -4.57 7.28
CA THR A 112 14.81 -3.89 7.68
C THR A 112 13.53 -4.61 7.24
N HIS A 113 13.56 -5.38 6.15
CA HIS A 113 12.38 -6.06 5.58
C HIS A 113 12.34 -7.56 5.85
N ARG A 114 13.30 -8.04 6.63
CA ARG A 114 13.38 -9.43 7.08
C ARG A 114 12.09 -9.94 7.74
N PRO A 115 11.37 -9.15 8.59
CA PRO A 115 10.12 -9.61 9.18
C PRO A 115 9.03 -9.97 8.17
N VAL A 116 9.02 -9.35 6.98
CA VAL A 116 8.07 -9.69 5.91
C VAL A 116 8.44 -11.04 5.28
N VAL A 117 9.73 -11.31 5.07
CA VAL A 117 10.19 -12.62 4.55
C VAL A 117 9.90 -13.74 5.55
N GLU A 118 10.13 -13.50 6.84
CA GLU A 118 9.78 -14.43 7.92
C GLU A 118 8.27 -14.68 7.99
N ALA A 119 7.45 -13.63 7.81
CA ALA A 119 6.00 -13.75 7.72
C ALA A 119 5.55 -14.65 6.55
N LEU A 120 6.19 -14.54 5.38
CA LEU A 120 5.91 -15.42 4.24
C LEU A 120 6.21 -16.88 4.57
N ALA A 121 7.29 -17.15 5.31
CA ALA A 121 7.63 -18.50 5.73
C ALA A 121 6.57 -19.11 6.66
N VAL A 122 6.02 -18.32 7.60
CA VAL A 122 4.90 -18.74 8.47
C VAL A 122 3.65 -19.03 7.63
N ILE A 123 3.33 -18.19 6.64
CA ILE A 123 2.19 -18.40 5.74
C ILE A 123 2.31 -19.71 4.97
N VAL A 124 3.49 -20.01 4.42
CA VAL A 124 3.75 -21.25 3.67
C VAL A 124 3.69 -22.47 4.60
N ARG A 125 4.29 -22.39 5.80
CA ARG A 125 4.28 -23.46 6.80
C ARG A 125 2.87 -23.89 7.19
N HIS A 126 1.98 -22.93 7.36
CA HIS A 126 0.57 -23.15 7.73
C HIS A 126 -0.37 -23.11 6.53
N ALA A 127 0.12 -23.33 5.30
CA ALA A 127 -0.69 -23.24 4.09
C ALA A 127 -1.90 -24.18 4.11
N ASN A 128 -1.73 -25.39 4.66
CA ASN A 128 -2.72 -26.47 4.66
C ASN A 128 -3.66 -26.46 5.87
N ASP A 129 -3.44 -25.56 6.84
CA ASP A 129 -4.30 -25.48 8.02
C ASP A 129 -5.71 -25.01 7.65
N CYS A 130 -6.72 -25.50 8.36
CA CYS A 130 -8.12 -25.11 8.15
C CYS A 130 -8.61 -24.07 9.19
N GLY A 131 -7.73 -23.61 10.09
CA GLY A 131 -8.07 -22.69 11.17
C GLY A 131 -8.23 -21.22 10.73
N THR A 132 -9.14 -20.51 11.41
CA THR A 132 -9.31 -19.04 11.28
C THR A 132 -8.12 -18.27 11.86
N TYR A 133 -7.45 -18.85 12.85
CA TYR A 133 -6.32 -18.26 13.56
C TYR A 133 -5.10 -19.15 13.41
N TYR A 134 -3.91 -18.56 13.51
CA TYR A 134 -2.69 -19.35 13.69
C TYR A 134 -2.72 -20.12 15.02
N PRO A 135 -1.98 -21.25 15.11
CA PRO A 135 -1.83 -22.01 16.34
C PRO A 135 -1.35 -21.15 17.52
N LEU A 136 -1.76 -21.51 18.73
CA LEU A 136 -1.24 -20.87 19.93
C LEU A 136 0.22 -21.30 20.12
N GLY A 137 1.10 -20.32 20.37
CA GLY A 137 2.54 -20.54 20.51
C GLY A 137 3.34 -20.46 19.21
N GLU A 138 2.67 -20.31 18.06
CA GLU A 138 3.38 -19.99 16.81
C GLU A 138 3.96 -18.57 16.91
N ASP A 139 5.24 -18.43 16.56
CA ASP A 139 5.87 -17.13 16.43
C ASP A 139 5.46 -16.50 15.10
N VAL A 140 4.54 -15.54 15.16
CA VAL A 140 4.00 -14.83 14.00
C VAL A 140 4.62 -13.42 13.96
N PRO A 141 5.56 -13.15 13.04
CA PRO A 141 6.30 -11.89 13.01
C PRO A 141 5.40 -10.66 12.91
N ALA A 142 5.66 -9.65 13.73
CA ALA A 142 5.10 -8.32 13.48
C ALA A 142 5.91 -7.64 12.37
N HIS A 143 5.23 -7.10 11.36
CA HIS A 143 5.84 -6.34 10.28
C HIS A 143 5.01 -5.09 9.96
N ARG A 144 5.57 -4.19 9.15
CA ARG A 144 4.93 -2.89 8.83
C ARG A 144 3.48 -2.98 8.33
N GLY A 145 3.14 -4.08 7.65
CA GLY A 145 1.83 -4.28 7.03
C GLY A 145 0.71 -4.67 8.00
N VAL A 146 1.06 -5.15 9.19
CA VAL A 146 0.08 -5.56 10.22
C VAL A 146 -0.09 -4.52 11.32
N SER A 147 0.45 -3.32 11.10
CA SER A 147 0.34 -2.16 11.99
C SER A 147 -0.74 -1.19 11.51
N GLY A 148 -1.07 -0.18 12.34
CA GLY A 148 -2.08 0.83 12.00
C GLY A 148 -3.47 0.22 11.81
N ASP A 149 -4.15 0.58 10.72
CA ASP A 149 -5.52 0.13 10.40
C ASP A 149 -5.68 -1.40 10.35
N TRP A 150 -4.60 -2.12 10.02
CA TRP A 150 -4.60 -3.58 9.98
C TRP A 150 -4.54 -4.24 11.36
N ALA A 151 -4.04 -3.55 12.38
CA ALA A 151 -3.81 -4.13 13.70
C ALA A 151 -5.11 -4.71 14.29
N ASP A 152 -6.20 -3.97 14.19
CA ASP A 152 -7.52 -4.35 14.70
C ASP A 152 -8.21 -5.48 13.92
N VAL A 153 -7.76 -5.73 12.69
CA VAL A 153 -8.30 -6.79 11.83
C VAL A 153 -7.48 -8.07 11.99
N VAL A 154 -6.16 -7.92 12.13
CA VAL A 154 -5.17 -9.00 12.24
C VAL A 154 -5.15 -9.57 13.66
N TYR A 155 -5.19 -8.72 14.68
CA TYR A 155 -5.08 -9.13 16.07
C TYR A 155 -6.44 -9.10 16.76
N ARG A 156 -6.84 -10.23 17.33
CA ARG A 156 -8.06 -10.36 18.14
C ARG A 156 -7.74 -10.88 19.51
N THR A 157 -8.41 -10.33 20.52
CA THR A 157 -8.37 -10.88 21.87
C THR A 157 -9.41 -11.99 21.97
N ASP A 158 -9.00 -13.18 22.44
CA ASP A 158 -9.93 -14.27 22.71
C ASP A 158 -10.69 -14.05 24.03
N THR A 159 -11.65 -14.94 24.33
CA THR A 159 -12.45 -14.90 25.57
C THR A 159 -11.63 -15.04 26.84
N ARG A 160 -10.35 -15.43 26.74
CA ARG A 160 -9.40 -15.56 27.86
C ARG A 160 -8.37 -14.43 27.88
N GLY A 161 -8.59 -13.35 27.13
CA GLY A 161 -7.70 -12.20 27.11
C GLY A 161 -6.43 -12.38 26.26
N ARG A 162 -6.30 -13.48 25.51
CA ARG A 162 -5.07 -13.77 24.74
C ARG A 162 -5.16 -13.20 23.34
N ARG A 163 -4.07 -12.61 22.85
CA ARG A 163 -3.95 -12.13 21.48
C ARG A 163 -3.85 -13.29 20.49
N ARG A 164 -4.73 -13.31 19.50
CA ARG A 164 -4.83 -14.30 18.42
C ARG A 164 -4.64 -13.59 17.09
N VAL A 165 -3.88 -14.21 16.20
CA VAL A 165 -3.67 -13.68 14.85
C VAL A 165 -4.67 -14.32 13.89
N VAL A 166 -5.52 -13.50 13.28
CA VAL A 166 -6.47 -13.91 12.23
C VAL A 166 -5.68 -14.20 10.96
N ARG A 167 -5.60 -15.47 10.58
CA ARG A 167 -4.69 -15.96 9.54
C ARG A 167 -4.91 -15.29 8.19
N MET A 168 -6.16 -15.20 7.75
CA MET A 168 -6.47 -14.63 6.43
C MET A 168 -6.19 -13.12 6.37
N ALA A 169 -6.44 -12.39 7.46
CA ALA A 169 -6.15 -10.96 7.54
C ALA A 169 -4.64 -10.70 7.54
N TYR A 170 -3.89 -11.53 8.28
CA TYR A 170 -2.43 -11.49 8.31
C TYR A 170 -1.83 -11.79 6.92
N GLU A 171 -2.32 -12.82 6.23
CA GLU A 171 -1.87 -13.18 4.88
C GLU A 171 -2.00 -12.01 3.90
N VAL A 172 -3.17 -11.36 3.85
CA VAL A 172 -3.39 -10.23 2.94
C VAL A 172 -2.54 -9.02 3.30
N ALA A 173 -2.46 -8.67 4.59
CA ALA A 173 -1.57 -7.62 5.07
C ALA A 173 -0.09 -7.88 4.70
N THR A 174 0.33 -9.14 4.77
CA THR A 174 1.68 -9.58 4.39
C THR A 174 1.91 -9.44 2.89
N PHE A 175 0.95 -9.85 2.05
CA PHE A 175 1.08 -9.71 0.59
C PHE A 175 1.08 -8.26 0.14
N GLN A 176 0.32 -7.39 0.80
CA GLN A 176 0.38 -5.95 0.55
C GLN A 176 1.79 -5.42 0.88
N ALA A 177 2.31 -5.76 2.07
CA ALA A 177 3.66 -5.35 2.46
C ALA A 177 4.75 -5.90 1.52
N LEU A 178 4.61 -7.15 1.04
CA LEU A 178 5.50 -7.76 0.06
C LEU A 178 5.48 -7.02 -1.27
N ARG A 179 4.29 -6.73 -1.80
CA ARG A 179 4.14 -5.99 -3.07
C ARG A 179 4.84 -4.64 -3.00
N ASP A 180 4.62 -3.92 -1.89
CA ASP A 180 5.20 -2.60 -1.70
C ASP A 180 6.74 -2.70 -1.52
N ALA A 181 7.24 -3.76 -0.87
CA ALA A 181 8.68 -4.03 -0.75
C ALA A 181 9.35 -4.36 -2.10
N LEU A 182 8.70 -5.16 -2.93
CA LEU A 182 9.19 -5.52 -4.26
C LEU A 182 9.30 -4.28 -5.15
N LYS A 183 8.30 -3.38 -5.10
CA LYS A 183 8.31 -2.10 -5.84
C LYS A 183 9.53 -1.24 -5.50
N CYS A 184 9.90 -1.19 -4.24
CA CYS A 184 11.04 -0.41 -3.76
C CYS A 184 12.37 -1.18 -3.83
N LYS A 185 12.38 -2.43 -4.33
CA LYS A 185 13.53 -3.36 -4.31
C LYS A 185 14.12 -3.65 -2.92
N ASP A 186 13.37 -3.34 -1.87
CA ASP A 186 13.65 -3.69 -0.47
C ASP A 186 13.65 -5.21 -0.23
N ILE A 187 12.79 -5.89 -0.99
CA ILE A 187 12.75 -7.34 -1.15
C ILE A 187 12.97 -7.63 -2.62
N TRP A 188 13.77 -8.65 -2.90
CA TRP A 188 14.02 -9.14 -4.25
C TRP A 188 13.88 -10.66 -4.32
N VAL A 189 13.77 -11.16 -5.54
CA VAL A 189 13.61 -12.59 -5.81
C VAL A 189 14.86 -13.08 -6.54
N THR A 190 15.51 -14.10 -6.00
CA THR A 190 16.70 -14.70 -6.65
C THR A 190 16.32 -15.25 -8.02
N GLY A 191 17.08 -14.89 -9.06
CA GLY A 191 16.86 -15.33 -10.43
C GLY A 191 15.70 -14.61 -11.16
N ALA A 192 15.05 -13.64 -10.52
CA ALA A 192 14.16 -12.72 -11.24
C ALA A 192 14.99 -11.69 -12.01
N ASP A 193 14.46 -11.16 -13.11
CA ASP A 193 15.11 -10.08 -13.85
C ASP A 193 14.65 -8.71 -13.31
N ARG A 194 13.36 -8.39 -13.49
CA ARG A 194 12.77 -7.13 -13.01
C ARG A 194 12.88 -6.91 -11.50
N TRP A 195 12.80 -7.98 -10.72
CA TRP A 195 12.78 -7.95 -9.24
C TRP A 195 14.07 -8.54 -8.65
N ARG A 196 15.19 -8.40 -9.36
CA ARG A 196 16.52 -8.83 -8.91
C ARG A 196 17.07 -7.96 -7.78
N ASN A 197 18.19 -8.40 -7.21
CA ASN A 197 18.90 -7.65 -6.19
C ASN A 197 19.23 -6.24 -6.73
N PRO A 198 18.84 -5.14 -6.04
CA PRO A 198 19.21 -3.80 -6.46
C PRO A 198 20.74 -3.60 -6.57
N ASP A 199 21.55 -4.32 -5.79
CA ASP A 199 23.02 -4.23 -5.88
C ASP A 199 23.56 -4.72 -7.23
N GLU A 200 22.81 -5.60 -7.91
CA GLU A 200 23.18 -6.12 -9.24
C GLU A 200 22.78 -5.15 -10.38
N ASP A 201 22.11 -4.03 -10.08
CA ASP A 201 21.81 -3.02 -11.09
C ASP A 201 23.01 -2.13 -11.42
N LEU A 202 24.06 -2.16 -10.59
CA LEU A 202 25.29 -1.42 -10.82
C LEU A 202 26.34 -2.30 -11.52
N PRO A 203 27.16 -1.73 -12.43
CA PRO A 203 28.34 -2.39 -12.95
C PRO A 203 29.27 -2.86 -11.81
N ALA A 204 29.94 -4.00 -11.97
CA ALA A 204 30.82 -4.55 -10.95
C ALA A 204 32.03 -3.65 -10.61
N ASP A 205 32.41 -2.76 -11.53
CA ASP A 205 33.46 -1.75 -11.38
C ASP A 205 32.94 -0.37 -10.93
N PHE A 206 31.64 -0.25 -10.61
CA PHE A 206 31.04 1.03 -10.27
C PHE A 206 31.73 1.74 -9.10
N GLU A 207 32.04 1.01 -8.02
CA GLU A 207 32.71 1.59 -6.85
C GLU A 207 34.13 2.07 -7.16
N SER A 208 34.89 1.29 -7.95
CA SER A 208 36.26 1.67 -8.32
C SER A 208 36.29 2.80 -9.34
N ARG A 209 35.26 2.93 -10.18
CA ARG A 209 35.14 3.96 -11.23
C ARG A 209 34.11 5.03 -10.91
N ARG A 210 33.69 5.14 -9.65
CA ARG A 210 32.60 6.04 -9.21
C ARG A 210 32.81 7.48 -9.69
N THR A 211 34.03 7.99 -9.55
CA THR A 211 34.41 9.34 -10.02
C THR A 211 34.28 9.52 -11.53
N GLU A 212 34.61 8.50 -12.32
CA GLU A 212 34.51 8.52 -13.78
C GLU A 212 33.04 8.49 -14.22
N HIS A 213 32.25 7.57 -13.68
CA HIS A 213 30.81 7.46 -13.98
C HIS A 213 30.03 8.73 -13.61
N TYR A 214 30.31 9.32 -12.44
CA TYR A 214 29.67 10.57 -12.03
C TYR A 214 30.05 11.74 -12.92
N ARG A 215 31.33 11.80 -13.36
CA ARG A 215 31.79 12.81 -14.33
C ARG A 215 31.09 12.66 -15.68
N GLU A 216 30.94 11.44 -16.20
CA GLU A 216 30.24 11.16 -17.46
C GLU A 216 28.76 11.55 -17.40
N LEU A 217 28.09 11.24 -16.28
CA LEU A 217 26.70 11.62 -16.02
C LEU A 217 26.53 13.11 -15.68
N ARG A 218 27.63 13.87 -15.57
CA ARG A 218 27.65 15.26 -15.11
C ARG A 218 26.93 15.44 -13.78
N LYS A 219 27.13 14.51 -12.84
CA LYS A 219 26.56 14.55 -11.50
C LYS A 219 27.64 14.76 -10.44
N PRO A 220 27.35 15.52 -9.37
CA PRO A 220 28.33 15.76 -8.32
C PRO A 220 28.52 14.48 -7.48
N LEU A 221 29.74 14.24 -7.03
CA LEU A 221 30.08 13.13 -6.14
C LEU A 221 29.45 13.27 -4.75
N ASP A 222 29.20 14.50 -4.33
CA ASP A 222 28.54 14.80 -3.06
C ASP A 222 27.02 14.69 -3.23
N PRO A 223 26.35 13.77 -2.51
CA PRO A 223 24.90 13.65 -2.54
C PRO A 223 24.17 14.93 -2.11
N ALA A 224 24.74 15.71 -1.18
CA ALA A 224 24.10 16.94 -0.70
C ALA A 224 24.02 17.99 -1.82
N ALA A 225 25.12 18.18 -2.56
CA ALA A 225 25.16 19.08 -3.71
C ALA A 225 24.13 18.70 -4.78
N PHE A 226 23.95 17.41 -5.08
CA PHE A 226 22.93 16.94 -6.01
C PHE A 226 21.50 17.23 -5.53
N ILE A 227 21.22 16.97 -4.25
CA ILE A 227 19.90 17.18 -3.66
C ILE A 227 19.52 18.67 -3.65
N ASP A 228 20.47 19.54 -3.34
CA ASP A 228 20.23 20.98 -3.29
C ASP A 228 20.00 21.56 -4.71
N GLU A 229 20.77 21.13 -5.71
CA GLU A 229 20.54 21.48 -7.12
C GLU A 229 19.12 21.10 -7.57
N LEU A 230 18.69 19.87 -7.26
CA LEU A 230 17.36 19.37 -7.62
C LEU A 230 16.22 20.14 -6.89
N ARG A 231 16.44 20.53 -5.64
CA ARG A 231 15.47 21.34 -4.87
C ARG A 231 15.33 22.74 -5.46
N ASP A 232 16.43 23.34 -5.89
CA ASP A 232 16.41 24.68 -6.48
C ASP A 232 15.78 24.68 -7.88
N GLU A 233 16.04 23.65 -8.68
CA GLU A 233 15.32 23.41 -9.95
C GLU A 233 13.81 23.30 -9.70
N LEU A 234 13.40 22.42 -8.78
CA LEU A 234 11.98 22.24 -8.44
C LEU A 234 11.31 23.53 -7.95
N ARG A 235 11.98 24.30 -7.08
CA ARG A 235 11.47 25.60 -6.60
C ARG A 235 11.34 26.62 -7.73
N SER A 236 12.29 26.63 -8.66
CA SER A 236 12.28 27.54 -9.80
C SER A 236 11.09 27.23 -10.72
N GLU A 237 10.89 25.95 -11.06
CA GLU A 237 9.76 25.52 -11.89
C GLU A 237 8.39 25.77 -11.23
N LEU A 238 8.23 25.45 -9.93
CA LEU A 238 7.00 25.79 -9.20
C LEU A 238 6.80 27.31 -9.04
N GLY A 239 7.88 28.09 -8.96
CA GLY A 239 7.82 29.55 -8.89
C GLY A 239 7.42 30.18 -10.22
N LEU A 240 7.80 29.56 -11.34
CA LEU A 240 7.38 29.96 -12.69
C LEU A 240 5.89 29.69 -12.93
N GLU A 241 5.34 28.59 -12.38
CA GLU A 241 3.89 28.30 -12.44
C GLU A 241 3.03 29.25 -11.58
N GLN A 242 3.62 29.95 -10.60
CA GLN A 242 2.92 30.90 -9.72
C GLN A 242 2.97 32.36 -10.19
N GLN A 243 3.56 32.65 -11.36
CA GLN A 243 3.45 33.98 -11.94
C GLN A 243 2.01 34.24 -12.39
N PRO A 244 1.35 35.34 -11.96
CA PRO A 244 0.01 35.64 -12.41
C PRO A 244 0.07 35.84 -13.92
N THR A 245 -0.72 35.06 -14.66
CA THR A 245 -0.95 35.25 -16.08
C THR A 245 -1.58 36.64 -16.25
N GLY A 246 -0.72 37.64 -16.45
CA GLY A 246 -1.09 39.04 -16.49
C GLY A 246 -2.01 39.32 -17.68
N GLN A 247 -3.16 39.91 -17.36
CA GLN A 247 -3.82 40.98 -18.11
C GLN A 247 -3.65 40.95 -19.63
N TRP A 248 -4.62 40.36 -20.32
CA TRP A 248 -4.91 40.74 -21.70
C TRP A 248 -5.61 42.11 -21.68
N ARG A 249 -4.94 43.12 -22.26
CA ARG A 249 -5.56 44.39 -22.67
C ARG A 249 -6.42 44.18 -23.90
#